data_AF-A0ABD1EXE3-F1
#
_entry.id   AF-A0ABD1EXE3-F1
#
_cell.length_a   1.000
_cell.length_b   1.000
_cell.length_c   1.000
_cell.angle_alpha   90.00
_cell.angle_beta   90.00
_cell.angle_gamma   90.00
#
_symmetry.space_group_name_H-M   'P 1'
#
loop_
_entity.id
_entity.type
_entity.pdbx_description
1 polymer ?
#
loop_
_entity_poly.entity_id
_entity_poly.type
_entity_poly.pdbx_seq_one_letter_code
_entity_poly.pdbx_strand_id
1 'polypeptide(L)'
;MIPLSHLNMENCTKCELKVTSLYMNSVSVNDMQLNFLDWAAEVFQGIGHLFYIVNPRTNSYGQVKDVPKIFYNAWPYFVLFMILENIILFLEKKPFVRLNDSITSLSHGLFLECGRLLFRGSESYLYIYIYQYFRVYDLPWDCAFTWYLAAIGVDFCYYWVHRACHEIHILWAQHQVHHSSEEYNLAVGLRQSMLQGWCGFVFYLPLALVIPPSQFMTHQYFNLLYQFWIHTETVKTLGPLEYILNTPNHHRVHHGSNIYCLDKNYGGVLIIWDRIFGTFAKERHDEEIIYGLIYNQPSFNPLHLQTFYTKYVFESFQKMKGWRNKLAAIFYGPSWQPGKPRLGLDEDKVKVSFN
;
A
#
# COMPACT_ATOMS: atom_id res chain seq x y z
N MET A 1 -68.84 31.55 25.00
CA MET A 1 -67.79 32.24 25.76
C MET A 1 -66.56 32.28 24.87
N ILE A 2 -66.42 33.32 24.04
CA ILE A 2 -65.75 34.62 24.30
C ILE A 2 -64.28 34.54 23.80
N PRO A 3 -63.79 35.55 23.06
CA PRO A 3 -63.46 35.36 21.64
C PRO A 3 -62.08 35.92 21.21
N LEU A 4 -61.81 35.78 19.90
CA LEU A 4 -60.84 36.56 19.12
C LEU A 4 -61.21 38.05 19.06
N SER A 5 -60.26 38.93 19.41
CA SER A 5 -60.13 40.33 18.97
C SER A 5 -58.73 40.82 19.40
N HIS A 6 -57.94 41.65 18.73
CA HIS A 6 -58.12 42.63 17.66
C HIS A 6 -56.82 42.75 16.85
N LEU A 7 -56.96 42.90 15.53
CA LEU A 7 -56.00 43.62 14.69
C LEU A 7 -56.39 45.10 14.71
N ASN A 8 -55.40 46.00 14.83
CA ASN A 8 -55.44 47.30 14.15
C ASN A 8 -54.02 47.82 13.91
N MET A 9 -53.75 48.13 12.64
CA MET A 9 -52.59 48.87 12.16
C MET A 9 -52.80 50.37 12.41
N GLU A 10 -51.73 51.13 12.67
CA GLU A 10 -51.38 52.35 11.91
C GLU A 10 -50.08 53.03 12.42
N ASN A 11 -49.12 53.13 11.50
CA ASN A 11 -48.24 54.27 11.17
C ASN A 11 -47.09 54.76 12.10
N CYS A 12 -45.90 54.80 11.45
CA CYS A 12 -44.85 55.84 11.46
C CYS A 12 -44.28 56.29 12.83
N THR A 13 -42.98 56.37 13.10
CA THR A 13 -41.80 56.64 12.27
C THR A 13 -40.60 56.40 13.19
N LYS A 14 -39.59 55.64 12.77
CA LYS A 14 -38.17 55.89 13.13
C LYS A 14 -37.28 54.88 12.41
N CYS A 15 -36.66 55.40 11.36
CA CYS A 15 -35.51 54.82 10.70
C CYS A 15 -34.32 55.00 11.67
N GLU A 16 -33.99 54.00 12.47
CA GLU A 16 -32.72 53.95 13.20
C GLU A 16 -31.75 53.05 12.43
N LEU A 17 -30.74 53.70 11.86
CA LEU A 17 -29.54 53.10 11.30
C LEU A 17 -28.90 52.14 12.33
N LYS A 18 -29.11 50.83 12.17
CA LYS A 18 -28.19 49.83 12.74
C LYS A 18 -26.91 49.87 11.94
N VAL A 19 -25.95 50.64 12.46
CA VAL A 19 -24.54 50.55 12.09
C VAL A 19 -24.11 49.10 12.30
N THR A 20 -23.77 48.42 11.20
CA THR A 20 -23.13 47.12 11.21
C THR A 20 -21.75 47.30 11.84
N SER A 21 -21.63 47.08 13.16
CA SER A 21 -20.32 46.89 13.77
C SER A 21 -19.80 45.54 13.27
N LEU A 22 -18.90 45.58 12.30
CA LEU A 22 -17.98 44.49 12.03
C LEU A 22 -17.18 44.24 13.32
N TYR A 23 -17.67 43.34 14.17
CA TYR A 23 -16.84 42.69 15.17
C TYR A 23 -15.84 41.82 14.39
N MET A 24 -14.68 42.41 14.05
CA MET A 24 -13.48 41.61 13.88
C MET A 24 -13.20 41.00 15.24
N ASN A 25 -13.62 39.74 15.44
CA ASN A 25 -13.13 38.94 16.55
C ASN A 25 -11.60 38.91 16.43
N SER A 26 -10.92 39.58 17.35
CA SER A 26 -9.49 39.44 17.53
C SER A 26 -9.22 38.00 17.92
N VAL A 27 -8.75 37.18 16.97
CA VAL A 27 -8.15 35.87 17.28
C VAL A 27 -7.02 36.15 18.27
N SER A 28 -7.17 35.69 19.52
CA SER A 28 -6.14 35.95 20.52
C SER A 28 -4.87 35.16 20.17
N VAL A 29 -3.71 35.66 20.58
CA VAL A 29 -2.43 34.95 20.37
C VAL A 29 -2.46 33.55 21.01
N ASN A 30 -3.21 33.39 22.11
CA ASN A 30 -3.40 32.10 22.76
C ASN A 30 -4.27 31.14 21.92
N ASP A 31 -5.34 31.63 21.29
CA ASP A 31 -6.15 30.83 20.36
C ASP A 31 -5.33 30.43 19.13
N MET A 32 -4.48 31.34 18.63
CA MET A 32 -3.58 31.06 17.50
C MET A 32 -2.49 30.04 17.86
N GLN A 33 -1.94 30.10 19.08
CA GLN A 33 -0.96 29.13 19.57
C GLN A 33 -1.58 27.75 19.83
N LEU A 34 -2.78 27.69 20.42
CA LEU A 34 -3.54 26.43 20.58
C LEU A 34 -3.84 25.79 19.22
N ASN A 35 -4.35 26.58 18.27
CA ASN A 35 -4.62 26.11 16.90
C ASN A 35 -3.35 25.62 16.19
N PHE A 36 -2.19 26.25 16.44
CA PHE A 36 -0.92 25.80 15.86
C PHE A 36 -0.44 24.48 16.46
N LEU A 37 -0.53 24.31 17.78
CA LEU A 37 -0.10 23.08 18.45
C LEU A 37 -0.99 21.90 18.06
N ASP A 38 -2.30 22.10 17.98
CA ASP A 38 -3.24 21.08 17.53
C ASP A 38 -2.98 20.68 16.08
N TRP A 39 -2.81 21.67 15.19
CA TRP A 39 -2.41 21.42 13.80
C TRP A 39 -1.09 20.65 13.70
N ALA A 40 -0.08 21.04 14.46
CA ALA A 40 1.21 20.36 14.47
C ALA A 40 1.07 18.91 14.95
N ALA A 41 0.29 18.66 16.00
CA ALA A 41 0.03 17.33 16.52
C ALA A 41 -0.67 16.44 15.48
N GLU A 42 -1.67 16.96 14.76
CA GLU A 42 -2.34 16.25 13.67
C GLU A 42 -1.37 15.87 12.54
N VAL A 43 -0.47 16.80 12.16
CA VAL A 43 0.56 16.55 11.16
C VAL A 43 1.52 15.45 11.63
N PHE A 44 2.01 15.52 12.87
CA PHE A 44 2.91 14.49 13.42
C PHE A 44 2.22 13.13 13.53
N GLN A 45 0.93 13.09 13.88
CA GLN A 45 0.16 11.86 13.91
C GLN A 45 0.03 11.25 12.51
N GLY A 46 -0.29 12.07 11.51
CA GLY A 46 -0.39 11.64 10.11
C GLY A 46 0.95 11.10 9.57
N ILE A 47 2.05 11.77 9.88
CA ILE A 47 3.39 11.27 9.56
C ILE A 47 3.67 9.97 10.31
N GLY A 48 3.33 9.88 11.60
CA GLY A 48 3.48 8.66 12.40
C GLY A 48 2.75 7.46 11.80
N HIS A 49 1.55 7.67 11.24
CA HIS A 49 0.80 6.62 10.53
C HIS A 49 1.57 6.06 9.32
N LEU A 50 2.34 6.88 8.59
CA LEU A 50 3.17 6.42 7.46
C LEU A 50 4.29 5.48 7.90
N PHE A 51 4.87 5.72 9.07
CA PHE A 51 5.98 4.93 9.60
C PHE A 51 5.53 3.85 10.58
N TYR A 52 4.22 3.65 10.74
CA TYR A 52 3.66 2.72 11.72
C TYR A 52 4.05 3.06 13.18
N ILE A 53 4.37 4.33 13.44
CA ILE A 53 4.69 4.87 14.76
C ILE A 53 3.42 5.46 15.35
N VAL A 54 2.63 4.63 16.02
CA VAL A 54 1.27 4.95 16.45
C VAL A 54 0.99 4.42 17.86
N ASN A 55 0.11 5.08 18.59
CA ASN A 55 -0.34 4.58 19.89
C ASN A 55 -1.50 3.58 19.70
N PRO A 56 -1.36 2.32 20.17
CA PRO A 56 -2.40 1.30 20.05
C PRO A 56 -3.74 1.71 20.66
N ARG A 57 -3.74 2.46 21.78
CA ARG A 57 -4.96 2.84 22.50
C ARG A 57 -5.82 3.82 21.70
N THR A 58 -5.19 4.72 20.95
CA THR A 58 -5.90 5.72 20.14
C THR A 58 -6.18 5.25 18.71
N ASN A 59 -5.62 4.10 18.31
CA ASN A 59 -5.80 3.50 16.99
C ASN A 59 -6.42 2.10 17.08
N SER A 60 -7.25 1.88 18.10
CA SER A 60 -8.06 0.67 18.28
C SER A 60 -9.53 1.04 18.22
N TYR A 61 -10.31 0.32 17.42
CA TYR A 61 -11.69 0.67 17.10
C TYR A 61 -12.62 -0.50 17.37
N GLY A 62 -13.79 -0.24 17.95
CA GLY A 62 -14.77 -1.29 18.26
C GLY A 62 -15.45 -1.87 17.04
N GLN A 63 -15.67 -1.06 16.00
CA GLN A 63 -16.31 -1.49 14.77
C GLN A 63 -15.51 -1.04 13.55
N VAL A 64 -15.68 -1.77 12.45
CA VAL A 64 -15.05 -1.46 11.15
C VAL A 64 -15.41 -0.06 10.66
N LYS A 65 -16.66 0.37 10.85
CA LYS A 65 -17.14 1.71 10.44
C LYS A 65 -16.47 2.86 11.20
N ASP A 66 -15.91 2.58 12.38
CA ASP A 66 -15.24 3.57 13.22
C ASP A 66 -13.76 3.70 12.85
N VAL A 67 -13.21 2.77 12.05
CA VAL A 67 -11.85 2.86 11.53
C VAL A 67 -11.77 4.07 10.60
N PRO A 68 -10.93 5.06 10.90
CA PRO A 68 -10.81 6.24 10.07
C PRO A 68 -10.35 5.88 8.66
N LYS A 69 -10.60 6.80 7.75
CA LYS A 69 -10.11 6.75 6.37
C LYS A 69 -8.61 7.08 6.31
N ILE A 70 -7.78 6.39 7.10
CA ILE A 70 -6.35 6.68 7.33
C ILE A 70 -5.60 6.79 6.00
N PHE A 71 -5.87 5.86 5.07
CA PHE A 71 -5.25 5.87 3.75
C PHE A 71 -5.56 7.14 2.94
N TYR A 72 -6.81 7.60 2.93
CA TYR A 72 -7.19 8.82 2.22
C TYR A 72 -6.59 10.07 2.86
N ASN A 73 -6.47 10.08 4.19
CA ASN A 73 -5.82 11.16 4.92
C ASN A 73 -4.29 11.20 4.67
N ALA A 74 -3.71 10.12 4.14
CA ALA A 74 -2.28 10.04 3.85
C ALA A 74 -1.88 10.67 2.49
N TRP A 75 -2.83 10.92 1.59
CA TRP A 75 -2.57 11.42 0.24
C TRP A 75 -1.75 12.73 0.18
N PRO A 76 -2.04 13.74 1.03
CA PRO A 76 -1.22 14.95 1.07
C PRO A 76 0.25 14.68 1.38
N TYR A 77 0.53 13.71 2.28
CA TYR A 77 1.90 13.34 2.60
C TYR A 77 2.57 12.57 1.47
N PHE A 78 1.85 11.72 0.74
CA PHE A 78 2.41 11.04 -0.44
C PHE A 78 2.89 12.06 -1.47
N VAL A 79 2.06 13.05 -1.78
CA VAL A 79 2.42 14.14 -2.72
C VAL A 79 3.60 14.95 -2.18
N LEU A 80 3.58 15.32 -0.90
CA LEU A 80 4.67 16.04 -0.26
C LEU A 80 6.00 15.27 -0.36
N PHE A 81 6.02 13.98 -0.03
CA PHE A 81 7.23 13.16 -0.06
C PHE A 81 7.76 12.95 -1.48
N MET A 82 6.88 12.80 -2.48
CA MET A 82 7.30 12.74 -3.90
C MET A 82 7.95 14.06 -4.36
N ILE A 83 7.40 15.21 -3.95
CA ILE A 83 8.01 16.52 -4.25
C ILE A 83 9.38 16.63 -3.56
N LEU A 84 9.46 16.26 -2.28
CA LEU A 84 10.71 16.28 -1.52
C LEU A 84 11.78 15.37 -2.13
N GLU A 85 11.42 14.17 -2.56
CA GLU A 85 12.33 13.26 -3.27
C GLU A 85 12.90 13.91 -4.53
N ASN A 86 12.07 14.57 -5.34
CA ASN A 86 12.54 15.27 -6.55
C ASN A 86 13.44 16.47 -6.23
N ILE A 87 13.17 17.19 -5.14
CA ILE A 87 14.06 18.27 -4.66
C ILE A 87 15.40 17.68 -4.23
N ILE A 88 15.41 16.57 -3.48
CA ILE A 88 16.65 15.89 -3.06
C ILE A 88 17.45 15.42 -4.28
N LEU A 89 16.81 14.76 -5.25
CA LEU A 89 17.47 14.32 -6.49
C LEU A 89 18.09 15.49 -7.27
N PHE A 90 17.38 16.62 -7.34
CA PHE A 90 17.90 17.85 -7.95
C PHE A 90 19.14 18.37 -7.22
N LEU A 91 19.10 18.44 -5.88
CA LEU A 91 20.24 18.87 -5.06
C LEU A 91 21.43 17.93 -5.18
N GLU A 92 21.18 16.62 -5.32
CA GLU A 92 22.19 15.59 -5.57
C GLU A 92 22.72 15.56 -7.02
N LYS A 93 22.18 16.42 -7.90
CA LYS A 93 22.52 16.47 -9.35
C LYS A 93 22.28 15.14 -10.06
N LYS A 94 21.31 14.35 -9.59
CA LYS A 94 20.86 13.14 -10.26
C LYS A 94 19.87 13.47 -11.38
N PRO A 95 19.74 12.61 -12.40
CA PRO A 95 18.71 12.78 -13.40
C PRO A 95 17.32 12.82 -12.75
N PHE A 96 16.45 13.67 -13.28
CA PHE A 96 15.06 13.69 -12.86
C PHE A 96 14.35 12.40 -13.30
N VAL A 97 13.40 11.99 -12.47
CA VAL A 97 12.45 10.92 -12.77
C VAL A 97 11.72 11.25 -14.07
N ARG A 98 11.58 10.29 -14.98
CA ARG A 98 10.86 10.53 -16.23
C ARG A 98 9.38 10.76 -15.93
N LEU A 99 8.87 11.92 -16.37
CA LEU A 99 7.51 12.33 -16.09
C LEU A 99 6.46 11.34 -16.63
N ASN A 100 6.72 10.72 -17.78
CA ASN A 100 5.83 9.69 -18.35
C ASN A 100 5.72 8.47 -17.44
N ASP A 101 6.83 7.99 -16.86
CA ASP A 101 6.81 6.86 -15.92
C ASP A 101 6.05 7.21 -14.64
N SER A 102 6.25 8.42 -14.11
CA SER A 102 5.51 8.93 -12.95
C SER A 102 4.01 9.02 -13.21
N ILE A 103 3.59 9.54 -14.37
CA ILE A 103 2.17 9.61 -14.77
C ILE A 103 1.58 8.20 -14.91
N THR A 104 2.33 7.25 -15.50
CA THR A 104 1.90 5.85 -15.60
C THR A 104 1.71 5.25 -14.21
N SER A 105 2.66 5.45 -13.28
CA SER A 105 2.57 4.96 -11.90
C SER A 105 1.38 5.55 -11.14
N LEU A 106 1.12 6.86 -11.27
CA LEU A 106 -0.07 7.51 -10.70
C LEU A 106 -1.38 6.98 -11.31
N SER A 107 -1.39 6.71 -12.61
CA SER A 107 -2.54 6.12 -13.31
C SER A 107 -2.86 4.73 -12.78
N HIS A 108 -1.84 3.92 -12.47
CA HIS A 108 -2.01 2.63 -11.80
C HIS A 108 -2.55 2.77 -10.36
N GLY A 109 -2.17 3.83 -9.64
CA GLY A 109 -2.80 4.18 -8.36
C GLY A 109 -4.31 4.40 -8.49
N LEU A 110 -4.77 5.06 -9.56
CA LEU A 110 -6.20 5.22 -9.85
C LEU A 110 -6.87 3.87 -10.18
N PHE A 111 -6.21 3.00 -10.95
CA PHE A 111 -6.71 1.64 -11.22
C PHE A 111 -6.86 0.82 -9.94
N LEU A 112 -5.91 0.92 -9.00
CA LEU A 112 -6.01 0.26 -7.70
C LEU A 112 -7.24 0.72 -6.93
N GLU A 113 -7.52 2.03 -6.89
CA GLU A 113 -8.71 2.57 -6.23
C GLU A 113 -10.01 2.10 -6.89
N CYS A 114 -10.07 2.05 -8.24
CA CYS A 114 -11.18 1.45 -8.95
C CYS A 114 -11.40 -0.02 -8.56
N GLY A 115 -10.33 -0.80 -8.43
CA GLY A 115 -10.38 -2.19 -7.96
C GLY A 115 -10.91 -2.29 -6.52
N ARG A 116 -10.45 -1.42 -5.61
CA ARG A 116 -10.92 -1.37 -4.23
C ARG A 116 -12.41 -1.08 -4.14
N LEU A 117 -12.94 -0.17 -4.95
CA LEU A 117 -14.38 0.12 -5.00
C LEU A 117 -15.19 -1.14 -5.37
N LEU A 118 -14.67 -2.00 -6.24
CA LEU A 118 -15.35 -3.22 -6.68
C LEU A 118 -15.23 -4.38 -5.69
N PHE A 119 -14.05 -4.59 -5.12
CA PHE A 119 -13.70 -5.83 -4.42
C PHE A 119 -13.61 -5.69 -2.90
N ARG A 120 -13.35 -4.49 -2.36
CA ARG A 120 -13.11 -4.33 -0.92
C ARG A 120 -14.31 -4.72 -0.07
N GLY A 121 -15.52 -4.50 -0.58
CA GLY A 121 -16.78 -4.88 0.08
C GLY A 121 -16.90 -6.40 0.25
N SER A 122 -16.62 -7.18 -0.79
CA SER A 122 -16.71 -8.65 -0.75
C SER A 122 -15.60 -9.27 0.10
N GLU A 123 -14.37 -8.74 0.03
CA GLU A 123 -13.26 -9.15 0.90
C GLU A 123 -13.61 -8.94 2.38
N SER A 124 -14.08 -7.74 2.72
CA SER A 124 -14.43 -7.38 4.10
C SER A 124 -15.63 -8.16 4.60
N TYR A 125 -16.64 -8.35 3.75
CA TYR A 125 -17.81 -9.17 4.06
C TYR A 125 -17.42 -10.60 4.40
N LEU A 126 -16.57 -11.25 3.59
CA LEU A 126 -16.18 -12.63 3.87
C LEU A 126 -15.34 -12.75 5.15
N TYR A 127 -14.43 -11.80 5.39
CA TYR A 127 -13.66 -11.76 6.63
C TYR A 127 -14.59 -11.63 7.85
N ILE A 128 -15.53 -10.69 7.83
CA ILE A 128 -16.50 -10.46 8.91
C ILE A 128 -17.40 -11.70 9.08
N TYR A 129 -17.84 -12.31 7.98
CA TYR A 129 -18.64 -13.54 8.01
C TYR A 129 -17.90 -14.68 8.72
N ILE A 130 -16.62 -14.91 8.37
CA ILE A 130 -15.79 -15.92 9.05
C ILE A 130 -15.64 -15.57 10.54
N TYR A 131 -15.34 -14.32 10.87
CA TYR A 131 -15.21 -13.89 12.26
C TYR A 131 -16.50 -14.07 13.07
N GLN A 132 -17.65 -13.76 12.47
CA GLN A 132 -18.93 -13.82 13.16
C GLN A 132 -19.37 -15.25 13.46
N TYR A 133 -19.16 -16.18 12.52
CA TYR A 133 -19.72 -17.53 12.60
C TYR A 133 -18.70 -18.63 12.91
N PHE A 134 -17.41 -18.39 12.66
CA PHE A 134 -16.35 -19.41 12.76
C PHE A 134 -15.17 -19.02 13.64
N ARG A 135 -15.19 -17.85 14.30
CA ARG A 135 -14.10 -17.50 15.23
C ARG A 135 -13.96 -18.53 16.34
N VAL A 136 -12.72 -18.92 16.61
CA VAL A 136 -12.37 -19.90 17.64
C VAL A 136 -12.18 -19.20 18.99
N TYR A 137 -11.70 -17.96 18.97
CA TYR A 137 -11.51 -17.16 20.17
C TYR A 137 -11.87 -15.70 19.92
N ASP A 138 -12.48 -15.06 20.91
CA ASP A 138 -12.92 -13.66 20.83
C ASP A 138 -11.90 -12.77 21.54
N LEU A 139 -10.94 -12.23 20.78
CA LEU A 139 -9.96 -11.31 21.34
C LEU A 139 -10.58 -9.91 21.53
N PRO A 140 -10.40 -9.26 22.68
CA PRO A 140 -10.90 -7.90 22.91
C PRO A 140 -10.24 -6.92 21.93
N TRP A 141 -11.08 -6.11 21.27
CA TRP A 141 -10.63 -5.13 20.26
C TRP A 141 -9.84 -3.97 20.88
N ASP A 142 -10.02 -3.66 22.16
CA ASP A 142 -9.40 -2.54 22.89
C ASP A 142 -8.13 -2.95 23.67
N CYS A 143 -7.61 -4.15 23.38
CA CYS A 143 -6.46 -4.69 24.07
C CYS A 143 -5.16 -4.52 23.26
N ALA A 144 -4.11 -4.06 23.94
CA ALA A 144 -2.78 -3.91 23.33
C ALA A 144 -2.22 -5.25 22.79
N PHE A 145 -2.50 -6.37 23.47
CA PHE A 145 -2.08 -7.68 22.98
C PHE A 145 -2.73 -8.02 21.63
N THR A 146 -4.05 -7.84 21.51
CA THR A 146 -4.78 -8.05 20.25
C THR A 146 -4.23 -7.17 19.14
N TRP A 147 -3.93 -5.90 19.45
CA TRP A 147 -3.35 -4.94 18.52
C TRP A 147 -1.99 -5.42 17.98
N TYR A 148 -1.04 -5.77 18.86
CA TYR A 148 0.28 -6.24 18.41
C TYR A 148 0.19 -7.60 17.69
N LEU A 149 -0.70 -8.49 18.13
CA LEU A 149 -0.93 -9.76 17.45
C LEU A 149 -1.49 -9.54 16.03
N ALA A 150 -2.42 -8.60 15.87
CA ALA A 150 -2.96 -8.23 14.56
C ALA A 150 -1.90 -7.57 13.68
N ALA A 151 -1.05 -6.69 14.24
CA ALA A 151 0.08 -6.09 13.53
C ALA A 151 1.02 -7.15 12.94
N ILE A 152 1.48 -8.09 13.79
CA ILE A 152 2.40 -9.17 13.40
C ILE A 152 1.71 -10.14 12.44
N GLY A 153 0.45 -10.51 12.72
CA GLY A 153 -0.31 -11.44 11.90
C GLY A 153 -0.60 -10.90 10.50
N VAL A 154 -0.97 -9.63 10.39
CA VAL A 154 -1.15 -8.97 9.08
C VAL A 154 0.17 -8.93 8.31
N ASP A 155 1.27 -8.54 8.94
CA ASP A 155 2.57 -8.47 8.27
C ASP A 155 3.08 -9.86 7.82
N PHE A 156 2.84 -10.88 8.65
CA PHE A 156 3.13 -12.27 8.29
C PHE A 156 2.31 -12.76 7.10
N CYS A 157 0.99 -12.50 7.09
CA CYS A 157 0.14 -12.82 5.95
C CYS A 157 0.58 -12.04 4.70
N TYR A 158 1.00 -10.77 4.84
CA TYR A 158 1.55 -9.99 3.74
C TYR A 158 2.79 -10.66 3.14
N TYR A 159 3.75 -11.11 3.96
CA TYR A 159 4.92 -11.84 3.46
C TYR A 159 4.53 -13.02 2.55
N TRP A 160 3.52 -13.82 2.95
CA TRP A 160 3.06 -14.94 2.14
C TRP A 160 2.30 -14.53 0.88
N VAL A 161 1.48 -13.47 0.95
CA VAL A 161 0.86 -12.90 -0.25
C VAL A 161 1.94 -12.46 -1.23
N HIS A 162 2.92 -11.71 -0.74
CA HIS A 162 3.96 -11.12 -1.56
C HIS A 162 4.86 -12.20 -2.19
N ARG A 163 5.28 -13.18 -1.41
CA ARG A 163 5.99 -14.36 -1.91
C ARG A 163 5.17 -15.14 -2.95
N ALA A 164 3.88 -15.36 -2.70
CA ALA A 164 3.01 -16.02 -3.66
C ALA A 164 2.86 -15.20 -4.95
N CYS A 165 2.82 -13.87 -4.86
CA CYS A 165 2.82 -12.96 -6.00
C CYS A 165 4.07 -13.09 -6.88
N HIS A 166 5.22 -13.46 -6.34
CA HIS A 166 6.43 -13.71 -7.13
C HIS A 166 6.54 -15.16 -7.61
N GLU A 167 6.08 -16.12 -6.81
CA GLU A 167 6.29 -17.53 -7.07
C GLU A 167 5.11 -18.27 -7.74
N ILE A 168 3.99 -17.60 -8.02
CA ILE A 168 2.80 -18.17 -8.68
C ILE A 168 2.48 -17.32 -9.91
N HIS A 169 2.54 -17.93 -11.10
CA HIS A 169 2.51 -17.23 -12.39
C HIS A 169 1.30 -16.30 -12.58
N ILE A 170 0.10 -16.75 -12.20
CA ILE A 170 -1.11 -15.90 -12.30
C ILE A 170 -1.14 -14.75 -11.31
N LEU A 171 -0.53 -14.91 -10.12
CA LEU A 171 -0.41 -13.82 -9.14
C LEU A 171 0.68 -12.83 -9.58
N TRP A 172 1.77 -13.33 -10.15
CA TRP A 172 2.80 -12.53 -10.78
C TRP A 172 2.24 -11.69 -11.93
N ALA A 173 1.28 -12.21 -12.70
CA ALA A 173 0.63 -11.42 -13.75
C ALA A 173 -0.01 -10.13 -13.25
N GLN A 174 -0.47 -10.10 -11.98
CA GLN A 174 -1.00 -8.91 -11.34
C GLN A 174 0.09 -8.08 -10.65
N HIS A 175 1.09 -8.75 -10.07
CA HIS A 175 2.12 -8.08 -9.31
C HIS A 175 3.23 -7.47 -10.17
N GLN A 176 3.53 -8.02 -11.35
CA GLN A 176 4.52 -7.49 -12.29
C GLN A 176 4.26 -6.03 -12.67
N VAL A 177 3.00 -5.59 -12.63
CA VAL A 177 2.64 -4.18 -12.86
C VAL A 177 3.48 -3.29 -11.95
N HIS A 178 3.63 -3.67 -10.68
CA HIS A 178 4.44 -2.98 -9.69
C HIS A 178 5.93 -2.93 -10.03
N HIS A 179 6.46 -4.04 -10.54
CA HIS A 179 7.87 -4.18 -10.94
C HIS A 179 8.16 -3.66 -12.36
N SER A 180 7.16 -3.19 -13.10
CA SER A 180 7.32 -2.83 -14.52
C SER A 180 8.01 -1.49 -14.76
N SER A 181 8.19 -0.66 -13.73
CA SER A 181 8.95 0.58 -13.88
C SER A 181 10.45 0.28 -13.96
N GLU A 182 11.11 0.88 -14.94
CA GLU A 182 12.57 0.91 -15.04
C GLU A 182 13.20 1.97 -14.12
N GLU A 183 12.38 2.73 -13.40
CA GLU A 183 12.80 3.72 -12.42
C GLU A 183 12.42 3.24 -11.02
N TYR A 184 13.09 3.77 -10.00
CA TYR A 184 12.78 3.44 -8.61
C TYR A 184 12.68 4.69 -7.76
N ASN A 185 11.44 5.07 -7.44
CA ASN A 185 11.07 6.29 -6.74
C ASN A 185 9.71 6.10 -6.05
N LEU A 186 9.28 7.10 -5.26
CA LEU A 186 8.08 6.97 -4.44
C LEU A 186 6.80 6.78 -5.26
N ALA A 187 6.75 7.28 -6.50
CA ALA A 187 5.59 7.07 -7.36
C ALA A 187 5.42 5.59 -7.74
N VAL A 188 6.51 4.81 -7.83
CA VAL A 188 6.48 3.36 -8.10
C VAL A 188 5.69 2.60 -7.02
N GLY A 189 5.71 3.08 -5.77
CA GLY A 189 4.88 2.52 -4.70
C GLY A 189 3.38 2.52 -5.02
N LEU A 190 2.92 3.47 -5.85
CA LEU A 190 1.52 3.58 -6.29
C LEU A 190 1.23 2.75 -7.54
N ARG A 191 2.25 2.25 -8.24
CA ARG A 191 2.09 1.43 -9.43
C ARG A 191 1.60 0.03 -9.04
N GLN A 192 0.29 -0.20 -9.07
CA GLN A 192 -0.32 -1.46 -8.66
C GLN A 192 -1.32 -1.96 -9.71
N SER A 193 -1.56 -3.29 -9.73
CA SER A 193 -2.66 -3.86 -10.49
C SER A 193 -4.01 -3.53 -9.85
N MET A 194 -5.03 -3.38 -10.69
CA MET A 194 -6.43 -3.28 -10.22
C MET A 194 -6.86 -4.51 -9.41
N LEU A 195 -6.29 -5.68 -9.71
CA LEU A 195 -6.64 -6.97 -9.09
C LEU A 195 -5.68 -7.37 -7.95
N GLN A 196 -4.68 -6.54 -7.62
CA GLN A 196 -3.65 -6.87 -6.63
C GLN A 196 -4.26 -7.32 -5.29
N GLY A 197 -5.21 -6.56 -4.74
CA GLY A 197 -5.88 -6.90 -3.48
C GLY A 197 -6.72 -8.18 -3.57
N TRP A 198 -7.50 -8.31 -4.64
CA TRP A 198 -8.40 -9.44 -4.86
C TRP A 198 -7.67 -10.79 -4.99
N CYS A 199 -6.46 -10.77 -5.55
CA CYS A 199 -5.66 -11.98 -5.69
C CYS A 199 -5.00 -12.44 -4.38
N GLY A 200 -4.87 -11.56 -3.38
CA GLY A 200 -4.18 -11.84 -2.11
C GLY A 200 -5.08 -12.00 -0.89
N PHE A 201 -6.35 -11.57 -0.92
CA PHE A 201 -7.17 -11.46 0.30
C PHE A 201 -7.35 -12.79 1.05
N VAL A 202 -7.37 -13.92 0.34
CA VAL A 202 -7.59 -15.25 0.91
C VAL A 202 -6.54 -15.64 1.96
N PHE A 203 -5.31 -15.12 1.83
CA PHE A 203 -4.22 -15.37 2.78
C PHE A 203 -4.46 -14.73 4.15
N TYR A 204 -5.36 -13.74 4.23
CA TYR A 204 -5.69 -13.07 5.48
C TYR A 204 -6.88 -13.71 6.21
N LEU A 205 -7.70 -14.52 5.52
CA LEU A 205 -8.88 -15.14 6.12
C LEU A 205 -8.61 -15.99 7.38
N PRO A 206 -7.47 -16.69 7.52
CA PRO A 206 -7.15 -17.39 8.76
C PRO A 206 -7.11 -16.47 9.99
N LEU A 207 -6.74 -15.19 9.83
CA LEU A 207 -6.74 -14.24 10.94
C LEU A 207 -8.16 -13.98 11.47
N ALA A 208 -9.20 -14.11 10.65
CA ALA A 208 -10.59 -13.91 11.07
C ALA A 208 -11.05 -14.93 12.12
N LEU A 209 -10.28 -16.01 12.35
CA LEU A 209 -10.59 -16.97 13.40
C LEU A 209 -10.33 -16.42 14.82
N VAL A 210 -9.55 -15.34 14.94
CA VAL A 210 -9.14 -14.78 16.24
C VAL A 210 -9.07 -13.25 16.28
N ILE A 211 -8.74 -12.58 15.17
CA ILE A 211 -8.50 -11.13 15.12
C ILE A 211 -9.80 -10.37 14.79
N PRO A 212 -10.21 -9.38 15.61
CA PRO A 212 -11.35 -8.53 15.33
C PRO A 212 -11.24 -7.83 13.97
N PRO A 213 -12.32 -7.74 13.16
CA PRO A 213 -12.27 -7.14 11.83
C PRO A 213 -11.77 -5.68 11.80
N SER A 214 -12.07 -4.88 12.82
CA SER A 214 -11.57 -3.51 12.94
C SER A 214 -10.05 -3.46 13.05
N GLN A 215 -9.46 -4.30 13.92
CA GLN A 215 -8.01 -4.41 14.09
C GLN A 215 -7.35 -4.89 12.79
N PHE A 216 -7.89 -5.93 12.18
CA PHE A 216 -7.41 -6.41 10.88
C PHE A 216 -7.37 -5.29 9.83
N MET A 217 -8.44 -4.53 9.68
CA MET A 217 -8.50 -3.43 8.71
C MET A 217 -7.53 -2.30 9.03
N THR A 218 -7.42 -1.90 10.30
CA THR A 218 -6.45 -0.89 10.74
C THR A 218 -5.02 -1.29 10.39
N HIS A 219 -4.64 -2.53 10.67
CA HIS A 219 -3.28 -3.01 10.41
C HIS A 219 -2.99 -3.25 8.92
N GLN A 220 -4.01 -3.61 8.12
CA GLN A 220 -3.89 -3.59 6.65
C GLN A 220 -3.53 -2.19 6.12
N TYR A 221 -4.15 -1.13 6.66
CA TYR A 221 -3.81 0.24 6.27
C TYR A 221 -2.40 0.64 6.69
N PHE A 222 -1.98 0.35 7.92
CA PHE A 222 -0.63 0.68 8.35
C PHE A 222 0.45 -0.08 7.58
N ASN A 223 0.23 -1.36 7.31
CA ASN A 223 1.14 -2.15 6.49
C ASN A 223 1.28 -1.57 5.08
N LEU A 224 0.16 -1.17 4.45
CA LEU A 224 0.17 -0.52 3.14
C LEU A 224 0.89 0.84 3.16
N LEU A 225 0.61 1.69 4.15
CA LEU A 225 1.22 3.01 4.27
C LEU A 225 2.72 2.93 4.52
N TYR A 226 3.16 1.99 5.35
CA TYR A 226 4.58 1.73 5.59
C TYR A 226 5.31 1.38 4.30
N GLN A 227 4.69 0.56 3.45
CA GLN A 227 5.33 0.14 2.21
C GLN A 227 5.47 1.26 1.18
N PHE A 228 4.79 2.39 1.32
CA PHE A 228 4.99 3.51 0.40
C PHE A 228 6.42 4.07 0.48
N TRP A 229 6.89 4.45 1.68
CA TRP A 229 8.12 5.22 1.84
C TRP A 229 9.41 4.44 1.55
N ILE A 230 9.34 3.10 1.54
CA ILE A 230 10.49 2.23 1.21
C ILE A 230 10.82 2.23 -0.30
N HIS A 231 10.00 2.86 -1.14
CA HIS A 231 10.26 3.03 -2.58
C HIS A 231 11.13 4.26 -2.87
N THR A 232 12.40 4.23 -2.48
CA THR A 232 13.31 5.33 -2.81
C THR A 232 14.77 4.89 -2.89
N GLU A 233 15.53 5.60 -3.71
CA GLU A 233 17.00 5.47 -3.75
C GLU A 233 17.71 6.52 -2.90
N THR A 234 16.99 7.52 -2.38
CA THR A 234 17.58 8.63 -1.62
C THR A 234 18.08 8.19 -0.24
N VAL A 235 17.37 7.26 0.40
CA VAL A 235 17.77 6.68 1.68
C VAL A 235 18.61 5.43 1.44
N LYS A 236 19.92 5.53 1.73
CA LYS A 236 20.88 4.44 1.45
C LYS A 236 20.85 3.32 2.49
N THR A 237 20.84 3.67 3.77
CA THR A 237 20.78 2.70 4.87
C THR A 237 20.11 3.30 6.11
N LEU A 238 19.46 2.45 6.91
CA LEU A 238 18.99 2.76 8.27
C LEU A 238 19.84 2.09 9.37
N GLY A 239 21.01 1.56 9.01
CA GLY A 239 21.92 0.92 9.95
C GLY A 239 21.26 -0.27 10.67
N PRO A 240 21.39 -0.39 12.00
CA PRO A 240 20.88 -1.56 12.74
C PRO A 240 19.38 -1.83 12.61
N LEU A 241 18.57 -0.85 12.21
CA LEU A 241 17.13 -1.07 12.01
C LEU A 241 16.86 -2.08 10.88
N GLU A 242 17.79 -2.24 9.93
CA GLU A 242 17.72 -3.19 8.81
C GLU A 242 17.77 -4.66 9.24
N TYR A 243 18.08 -4.96 10.51
CA TYR A 243 17.95 -6.33 11.01
C TYR A 243 16.48 -6.72 11.22
N ILE A 244 15.60 -5.75 11.46
CA ILE A 244 14.21 -5.98 11.90
C ILE A 244 13.22 -5.45 10.86
N LEU A 245 13.44 -4.23 10.37
CA LEU A 245 12.53 -3.53 9.47
C LEU A 245 12.87 -3.79 8.01
N ASN A 246 11.84 -3.88 7.17
CA ASN A 246 12.01 -3.71 5.74
C ASN A 246 12.30 -2.22 5.47
N THR A 247 13.30 -1.94 4.64
CA THR A 247 13.83 -0.60 4.43
C THR A 247 14.01 -0.33 2.94
N PRO A 248 14.26 0.92 2.52
CA PRO A 248 14.57 1.22 1.13
C PRO A 248 15.72 0.38 0.57
N ASN A 249 16.70 0.02 1.40
CA ASN A 249 17.82 -0.85 1.00
C ASN A 249 17.33 -2.24 0.55
N HIS A 250 16.53 -2.89 1.38
CA HIS A 250 16.00 -4.22 1.08
C HIS A 250 15.01 -4.18 -0.09
N HIS A 251 14.19 -3.13 -0.16
CA HIS A 251 13.14 -3.01 -1.17
C HIS A 251 13.70 -2.67 -2.56
N ARG A 252 14.84 -1.96 -2.65
CA ARG A 252 15.60 -1.85 -3.92
C ARG A 252 16.01 -3.21 -4.47
N VAL A 253 16.57 -4.08 -3.61
CA VAL A 253 16.93 -5.45 -3.99
C VAL A 253 15.68 -6.20 -4.44
N HIS A 254 14.56 -6.07 -3.72
CA HIS A 254 13.30 -6.70 -4.11
C HIS A 254 12.83 -6.29 -5.51
N HIS A 255 12.96 -5.01 -5.86
CA HIS A 255 12.58 -4.49 -7.17
C HIS A 255 13.61 -4.73 -8.29
N GLY A 256 14.80 -5.23 -7.94
CA GLY A 256 15.87 -5.47 -8.89
C GLY A 256 15.62 -6.68 -9.80
N SER A 257 16.00 -6.55 -11.06
CA SER A 257 16.00 -7.60 -12.08
C SER A 257 17.33 -8.35 -12.19
N ASN A 258 18.37 -7.93 -11.46
CA ASN A 258 19.62 -8.69 -11.36
C ASN A 258 19.36 -10.08 -10.77
N ILE A 259 20.13 -11.09 -11.18
CA ILE A 259 19.90 -12.48 -10.75
C ILE A 259 19.88 -12.62 -9.22
N TYR A 260 20.73 -11.89 -8.48
CA TYR A 260 20.77 -11.97 -7.02
C TYR A 260 19.57 -11.30 -6.32
N CYS A 261 18.84 -10.45 -7.04
CA CYS A 261 17.67 -9.72 -6.58
C CYS A 261 16.37 -10.53 -6.74
N LEU A 262 16.35 -11.47 -7.69
CA LEU A 262 15.16 -12.25 -8.01
C LEU A 262 14.72 -13.12 -6.84
N ASP A 263 13.42 -13.10 -6.57
CA ASP A 263 12.77 -13.90 -5.54
C ASP A 263 13.33 -13.63 -4.12
N LYS A 264 13.59 -12.36 -3.80
CA LYS A 264 14.14 -11.92 -2.50
C LYS A 264 13.31 -10.83 -1.82
N ASN A 265 13.46 -10.74 -0.50
CA ASN A 265 12.98 -9.64 0.34
C ASN A 265 11.48 -9.33 0.20
N TYR A 266 10.62 -10.31 0.51
CA TYR A 266 9.17 -10.20 0.41
C TYR A 266 8.49 -9.49 1.60
N GLY A 267 9.21 -9.18 2.67
CA GLY A 267 8.67 -8.56 3.88
C GLY A 267 7.94 -7.24 3.59
N GLY A 268 6.83 -6.99 4.29
CA GLY A 268 6.10 -5.72 4.17
C GLY A 268 6.74 -4.65 5.07
N VAL A 269 6.48 -4.78 6.37
CA VAL A 269 7.06 -3.94 7.43
C VAL A 269 8.29 -4.59 8.04
N LEU A 270 8.25 -5.90 8.30
CA LEU A 270 9.35 -6.63 8.92
C LEU A 270 10.12 -7.44 7.88
N ILE A 271 11.44 -7.29 7.87
CA ILE A 271 12.35 -8.13 7.06
C ILE A 271 12.65 -9.47 7.73
N ILE A 272 12.23 -9.65 8.98
CA ILE A 272 12.49 -10.85 9.78
C ILE A 272 11.96 -12.11 9.08
N TRP A 273 10.81 -12.02 8.40
CA TRP A 273 10.24 -13.15 7.67
C TRP A 273 11.19 -13.67 6.58
N ASP A 274 11.82 -12.78 5.83
CA ASP A 274 12.82 -13.17 4.84
C ASP A 274 14.04 -13.87 5.43
N ARG A 275 14.44 -13.47 6.64
CA ARG A 275 15.54 -14.12 7.35
C ARG A 275 15.13 -15.52 7.83
N ILE A 276 13.92 -15.66 8.37
CA ILE A 276 13.39 -16.94 8.87
C ILE A 276 13.18 -17.93 7.72
N PHE A 277 12.63 -17.47 6.60
CA PHE A 277 12.26 -18.32 5.46
C PHE A 277 13.31 -18.38 4.35
N GLY A 278 14.49 -17.79 4.55
CA GLY A 278 15.64 -17.91 3.65
C GLY A 278 15.53 -17.14 2.33
N THR A 279 14.72 -16.08 2.30
CA THR A 279 14.50 -15.21 1.12
C THR A 279 15.21 -13.87 1.24
N PHE A 280 15.98 -13.64 2.30
CA PHE A 280 16.74 -12.41 2.50
C PHE A 280 17.94 -12.29 1.54
N ALA A 281 18.09 -11.11 0.93
CA ALA A 281 19.31 -10.71 0.22
C ALA A 281 19.67 -9.25 0.56
N LYS A 282 20.97 -9.01 0.78
CA LYS A 282 21.51 -7.67 1.00
C LYS A 282 21.80 -6.99 -0.35
N GLU A 283 21.62 -5.67 -0.42
CA GLU A 283 22.13 -4.87 -1.53
C GLU A 283 23.66 -5.03 -1.66
N ARG A 284 24.11 -5.25 -2.90
CA ARG A 284 25.51 -5.39 -3.24
C ARG A 284 26.05 -4.04 -3.72
N HIS A 285 27.22 -3.66 -3.23
CA HIS A 285 27.85 -2.38 -3.63
C HIS A 285 28.69 -2.51 -4.90
N ASP A 286 29.04 -3.74 -5.28
CA ASP A 286 29.83 -4.11 -6.44
C ASP A 286 28.99 -4.32 -7.71
N GLU A 287 27.66 -4.34 -7.59
CA GLU A 287 26.73 -4.53 -8.70
C GLU A 287 25.57 -3.53 -8.59
N GLU A 288 25.42 -2.67 -9.59
CA GLU A 288 24.30 -1.72 -9.66
C GLU A 288 22.99 -2.46 -9.96
N ILE A 289 21.91 -2.05 -9.27
CA ILE A 289 20.59 -2.65 -9.44
C ILE A 289 19.94 -2.13 -10.73
N ILE A 290 19.47 -3.06 -11.55
CA ILE A 290 18.69 -2.78 -12.75
C ILE A 290 17.21 -3.00 -12.42
N TYR A 291 16.38 -1.98 -12.60
CA TYR A 291 14.92 -2.08 -12.37
C TYR A 291 14.15 -2.41 -13.66
N GLY A 292 12.86 -2.70 -13.52
CA GLY A 292 11.98 -3.17 -14.59
C GLY A 292 11.82 -4.69 -14.56
N LEU A 293 11.20 -5.25 -15.60
CA LEU A 293 11.03 -6.71 -15.74
C LEU A 293 12.23 -7.32 -16.47
N ILE A 294 12.55 -8.58 -16.15
CA ILE A 294 13.56 -9.38 -16.88
C ILE A 294 13.28 -9.37 -18.39
N TYR A 295 12.02 -9.63 -18.75
CA TYR A 295 11.52 -9.48 -20.13
C TYR A 295 10.73 -8.18 -20.21
N ASN A 296 11.46 -7.08 -20.32
CA ASN A 296 10.87 -5.76 -20.27
C ASN A 296 9.88 -5.52 -21.43
N GLN A 297 8.79 -4.81 -21.15
CA GLN A 297 7.78 -4.39 -22.11
C GLN A 297 7.72 -2.86 -22.09
N PRO A 298 8.57 -2.16 -22.86
CA PRO A 298 8.68 -0.71 -22.77
C PRO A 298 7.37 -0.05 -23.22
N SER A 299 6.57 0.36 -22.25
CA SER A 299 5.26 0.96 -22.49
C SER A 299 4.88 1.89 -21.34
N PHE A 300 4.29 3.03 -21.68
CA PHE A 300 3.67 3.94 -20.72
C PHE A 300 2.13 3.80 -20.72
N ASN A 301 1.58 2.86 -21.50
CA ASN A 301 0.14 2.63 -21.56
C ASN A 301 -0.31 1.77 -20.37
N PRO A 302 -1.03 2.33 -19.38
CA PRO A 302 -1.34 1.59 -18.17
C PRO A 302 -2.31 0.43 -18.42
N LEU A 303 -3.22 0.52 -19.42
CA LEU A 303 -4.12 -0.58 -19.77
C LEU A 303 -3.35 -1.78 -20.36
N HIS A 304 -2.34 -1.49 -21.17
CA HIS A 304 -1.45 -2.53 -21.69
C HIS A 304 -0.72 -3.22 -20.54
N LEU A 305 -0.08 -2.45 -19.64
CA LEU A 305 0.66 -2.97 -18.49
C LEU A 305 -0.21 -3.81 -17.54
N GLN A 306 -1.49 -3.47 -17.36
CA GLN A 306 -2.45 -4.26 -16.58
C GLN A 306 -2.74 -5.65 -17.17
N THR A 307 -2.67 -5.81 -18.50
CA THR A 307 -3.29 -6.95 -19.19
C THR A 307 -2.32 -7.86 -19.94
N PHE A 308 -1.18 -7.35 -20.41
CA PHE A 308 -0.27 -8.12 -21.28
C PHE A 308 0.23 -9.41 -20.63
N TYR A 309 0.57 -9.38 -19.34
CA TYR A 309 1.12 -10.54 -18.66
C TYR A 309 0.04 -11.59 -18.37
N THR A 310 -1.19 -11.16 -18.08
CA THR A 310 -2.34 -12.07 -17.96
C THR A 310 -2.60 -12.80 -19.28
N LYS A 311 -2.50 -12.10 -20.40
CA LYS A 311 -2.57 -12.70 -21.74
C LYS A 311 -1.44 -13.73 -21.95
N TYR A 312 -0.22 -13.41 -21.53
CA TYR A 312 0.92 -14.33 -21.60
C TYR A 312 0.69 -15.63 -20.80
N VAL A 313 0.14 -15.55 -19.59
CA VAL A 313 -0.21 -16.73 -18.78
C VAL A 313 -1.26 -17.59 -19.50
N PHE A 314 -2.28 -16.96 -20.08
CA PHE A 314 -3.33 -17.67 -20.83
C PHE A 314 -2.78 -18.36 -22.09
N GLU A 315 -1.94 -17.69 -22.87
CA GLU A 315 -1.27 -18.28 -24.03
C GLU A 315 -0.37 -19.45 -23.62
N SER A 316 0.35 -19.32 -22.51
CA SER A 316 1.17 -20.40 -21.94
C SER A 316 0.32 -21.61 -21.58
N PHE A 317 -0.81 -21.40 -20.89
CA PHE A 317 -1.79 -22.45 -20.61
C PHE A 317 -2.30 -23.15 -21.88
N GLN A 318 -2.58 -22.41 -22.95
CA GLN A 318 -3.07 -22.98 -24.21
C GLN A 318 -2.01 -23.82 -24.92
N LYS A 319 -0.74 -23.39 -24.90
CA LYS A 319 0.39 -24.07 -25.55
C LYS A 319 0.81 -25.36 -24.84
N MET A 320 0.56 -25.49 -23.53
CA MET A 320 0.97 -26.67 -22.77
C MET A 320 0.19 -27.94 -23.14
N LYS A 321 0.92 -29.03 -23.36
CA LYS A 321 0.36 -30.37 -23.57
C LYS A 321 0.07 -31.06 -22.23
N GLY A 322 -1.15 -31.59 -22.08
CA GLY A 322 -1.61 -32.32 -20.90
C GLY A 322 -2.11 -31.42 -19.76
N TRP A 323 -3.15 -31.85 -19.05
CA TRP A 323 -3.82 -31.03 -18.03
C TRP A 323 -2.92 -30.63 -16.86
N ARG A 324 -1.96 -31.49 -16.47
CA ARG A 324 -0.99 -31.18 -15.40
C ARG A 324 -0.10 -30.00 -15.76
N ASN A 325 0.47 -30.00 -16.96
CA ASN A 325 1.32 -28.91 -17.44
C ASN A 325 0.52 -27.63 -17.65
N LYS A 326 -0.75 -27.75 -18.07
CA LYS A 326 -1.67 -26.61 -18.15
C LYS A 326 -1.88 -25.95 -16.79
N LEU A 327 -2.18 -26.72 -15.75
CA LEU A 327 -2.31 -26.19 -14.39
C LEU A 327 -0.98 -25.63 -13.87
N ALA A 328 0.13 -26.30 -14.12
CA ALA A 328 1.46 -25.81 -13.76
C ALA A 328 1.77 -24.46 -14.42
N ALA A 329 1.41 -24.24 -15.70
CA ALA A 329 1.59 -22.95 -16.35
C ALA A 329 0.81 -21.79 -15.69
N ILE A 330 -0.20 -22.08 -14.86
CA ILE A 330 -0.94 -21.06 -14.10
C ILE A 330 -0.37 -20.91 -12.68
N PHE A 331 -0.04 -22.03 -12.02
CA PHE A 331 0.23 -22.07 -10.58
C PHE A 331 1.70 -22.23 -10.19
N TYR A 332 2.58 -22.60 -11.12
CA TYR A 332 4.02 -22.69 -10.85
C TYR A 332 4.69 -21.33 -11.11
N GLY A 333 6.00 -21.22 -10.87
CA GLY A 333 6.71 -19.95 -10.99
C GLY A 333 6.80 -19.45 -12.44
N PRO A 334 7.03 -18.15 -12.66
CA PRO A 334 7.13 -17.54 -14.00
C PRO A 334 8.19 -18.19 -14.90
N SER A 335 9.28 -18.73 -14.32
CA SER A 335 10.36 -19.39 -15.04
C SER A 335 10.16 -20.91 -15.23
N TRP A 336 9.01 -21.46 -14.81
CA TRP A 336 8.77 -22.90 -14.89
C TRP A 336 8.65 -23.41 -16.33
N GLN A 337 9.20 -24.60 -16.59
CA GLN A 337 9.03 -25.35 -17.84
C GLN A 337 8.79 -26.85 -17.54
N PRO A 338 8.12 -27.61 -18.43
CA PRO A 338 7.92 -29.04 -18.25
C PRO A 338 9.22 -29.79 -17.94
N GLY A 339 9.22 -30.58 -16.87
CA GLY A 339 10.39 -31.34 -16.41
C GLY A 339 11.32 -30.58 -15.46
N LYS A 340 11.11 -29.28 -15.23
CA LYS A 340 11.89 -28.48 -14.27
C LYS A 340 11.19 -28.36 -12.90
N PRO A 341 11.93 -28.01 -11.82
CA PRO A 341 11.36 -27.73 -10.50
C PRO A 341 10.33 -26.60 -10.54
N ARG A 342 9.43 -26.52 -9.54
CA ARG A 342 8.28 -25.59 -9.49
C ARG A 342 8.61 -24.14 -9.85
N LEU A 343 9.78 -23.63 -9.46
CA LEU A 343 10.18 -22.23 -9.70
C LEU A 343 11.07 -22.05 -10.95
N GLY A 344 11.31 -23.11 -11.71
CA GLY A 344 12.36 -23.14 -12.73
C GLY A 344 13.73 -23.41 -12.11
N LEU A 345 14.78 -23.20 -12.91
CA LEU A 345 16.18 -23.27 -12.47
C LEU A 345 16.81 -21.87 -12.59
N ASP A 346 17.67 -21.51 -11.64
CA ASP A 346 18.32 -20.19 -11.66
C ASP A 346 19.25 -20.02 -12.88
N GLU A 347 19.80 -21.11 -13.40
CA GLU A 347 20.64 -21.11 -14.62
C GLU A 347 19.87 -20.74 -15.90
N ASP A 348 18.54 -20.87 -15.89
CA ASP A 348 17.69 -20.46 -17.02
C ASP A 348 17.32 -18.98 -16.97
N LYS A 349 17.58 -18.30 -15.84
CA LYS A 349 17.21 -16.89 -15.66
C LYS A 349 18.13 -16.01 -16.52
N VAL A 350 17.52 -15.07 -17.25
CA VAL A 350 18.25 -14.17 -18.12
C VAL A 350 19.05 -13.18 -17.28
N LYS A 351 20.35 -13.05 -17.58
CA LYS A 351 21.18 -12.02 -16.99
C LYS A 351 20.90 -10.68 -17.68
N VAL A 352 20.28 -9.75 -16.95
CA VAL A 352 20.05 -8.38 -17.42
C VAL A 352 21.35 -7.56 -17.29
N SER A 353 21.60 -6.67 -18.24
CA SER A 353 22.73 -5.72 -18.23
C SER A 353 22.27 -4.34 -18.70
N PHE A 354 22.94 -3.28 -18.25
CA PHE A 354 22.80 -1.95 -18.85
C PHE A 354 23.22 -2.04 -20.33
N ASN A 355 22.36 -1.57 -21.23
CA ASN A 355 22.64 -1.47 -22.66
C ASN A 355 23.47 -0.23 -22.99
#